data_AF-A0A6B1FVV9-F1
#
_entry.id   AF-A0A6B1FVV9-F1
#
_cell.length_a   1.000
_cell.length_b   1.000
_cell.length_c   1.000
_cell.angle_alpha   90.00
_cell.angle_beta   90.00
_cell.angle_gamma   90.00
#
_symmetry.space_group_name_H-M   'P 1'
#
loop_
_entity.id
_entity.type
_entity.pdbx_description
1 polymer ?
#
loop_
_entity_poly.entity_id
_entity_poly.type
_entity_poly.pdbx_seq_one_letter_code
_entity_poly.pdbx_strand_id
1 'polypeptide(L)' 'MLQAIEATIDENGHVQLLEPVRLPEPRRALVTILPGESDTSKTALLSEAALAEDWNCPEEDRAWSHLQQMR' A
#
# COMPACT_ATOMS: atom_id res chain seq x y z
N MET A 1 -4.29 -17.51 -12.04
CA MET A 1 -3.37 -16.49 -11.52
C MET A 1 -3.96 -15.90 -10.26
N LEU A 2 -3.12 -15.54 -9.28
CA LEU A 2 -3.57 -14.82 -8.08
C LEU A 2 -3.95 -13.39 -8.49
N GLN A 3 -5.11 -12.92 -8.08
CA GLN A 3 -5.56 -11.55 -8.31
C GLN A 3 -5.96 -10.95 -6.97
N ALA A 4 -5.37 -9.81 -6.62
CA ALA A 4 -5.85 -8.97 -5.52
C ALA A 4 -6.89 -8.01 -6.09
N ILE A 5 -8.04 -7.91 -5.44
CA ILE A 5 -9.12 -6.99 -5.80
C ILE A 5 -9.34 -6.07 -4.63
N GLU A 6 -9.44 -4.77 -4.90
CA GLU A 6 -9.68 -3.78 -3.88
C GLU A 6 -11.16 -3.79 -3.45
N ALA A 7 -11.36 -3.67 -2.14
CA ALA A 7 -12.67 -3.70 -1.51
C ALA A 7 -12.67 -2.78 -0.29
N THR A 8 -13.82 -2.20 -0.01
CA THR A 8 -14.07 -1.46 1.23
C THR A 8 -14.86 -2.33 2.20
N ILE A 9 -14.68 -2.05 3.49
CA ILE A 9 -15.43 -2.70 4.56
C ILE A 9 -16.21 -1.60 5.28
N ASP A 10 -17.54 -1.72 5.30
CA ASP A 10 -18.38 -0.75 5.96
C ASP A 10 -18.40 -0.93 7.49
N GLU A 11 -19.07 -0.01 8.18
CA GLU A 11 -19.22 -0.03 9.65
C GLU A 11 -19.93 -1.28 10.20
N ASN A 12 -20.68 -1.99 9.35
CA ASN A 12 -21.36 -3.24 9.70
C ASN A 12 -20.50 -4.48 9.39
N GLY A 13 -19.29 -4.29 8.85
CA GLY A 13 -18.37 -5.35 8.47
C GLY A 13 -18.67 -5.98 7.12
N HIS A 14 -19.52 -5.38 6.28
CA HIS A 14 -19.78 -5.90 4.95
C HIS A 14 -18.66 -5.51 3.99
N VAL A 15 -18.15 -6.51 3.26
CA VAL A 15 -17.14 -6.33 2.23
C VAL A 15 -17.81 -5.96 0.91
N GLN A 16 -17.45 -4.80 0.35
CA GLN A 16 -17.93 -4.33 -0.94
C GLN A 16 -16.76 -4.22 -1.91
N LEU A 17 -16.82 -5.00 -2.99
CA LEU A 17 -15.82 -4.91 -4.06
C LEU A 17 -15.98 -3.57 -4.78
N LEU A 18 -14.88 -2.85 -4.99
CA LEU A 18 -14.90 -1.60 -5.76
C LEU A 18 -15.24 -1.84 -7.23
N GLU A 19 -14.85 -2.99 -7.76
CA GLU A 19 -15.10 -3.40 -9.12
C GLU A 19 -15.71 -4.82 -9.19
N PRO A 20 -16.62 -5.08 -10.14
CA PRO A 20 -17.21 -6.39 -10.31
C PRO A 20 -16.18 -7.40 -10.82
N VAL A 21 -16.04 -8.51 -10.12
CA VAL A 21 -15.11 -9.59 -10.49
C VAL A 21 -15.85 -10.67 -11.26
N ARG A 22 -15.44 -10.90 -12.52
CA ARG A 22 -15.99 -11.98 -13.35
C ARG A 22 -15.06 -13.18 -13.33
N LEU A 23 -15.57 -14.31 -12.86
CA LEU A 23 -14.82 -15.55 -12.76
C LEU A 23 -15.50 -16.60 -13.64
N PRO A 24 -14.75 -17.32 -14.50
CA PRO A 24 -15.32 -18.35 -15.37
C PRO A 24 -15.99 -19.50 -14.61
N GLU A 25 -15.57 -19.74 -13.37
CA GLU A 25 -16.08 -20.84 -12.53
C GLU A 25 -16.09 -20.43 -11.04
N PRO A 26 -16.98 -21.01 -10.22
CA PRO A 26 -17.01 -20.80 -8.77
C PRO A 26 -15.67 -21.17 -8.12
N ARG A 27 -15.17 -20.32 -7.22
CA ARG A 27 -13.88 -20.52 -6.56
C ARG A 27 -13.87 -19.89 -5.18
N ARG A 28 -12.96 -20.36 -4.32
CA ARG A 28 -12.69 -19.78 -3.00
C ARG A 28 -11.94 -18.46 -3.14
N ALA A 29 -12.22 -17.53 -2.25
CA ALA A 29 -11.51 -16.26 -2.12
C ALA A 29 -10.81 -16.16 -0.76
N LEU A 30 -9.74 -15.37 -0.71
CA LEU A 30 -9.09 -14.94 0.53
C LEU A 30 -9.37 -13.45 0.72
N VAL A 31 -9.73 -13.05 1.93
CA VAL A 31 -9.90 -11.65 2.30
C VAL A 31 -8.76 -11.27 3.23
N THR A 32 -8.05 -10.20 2.89
CA THR A 32 -7.00 -9.62 3.71
C THR A 32 -7.46 -8.24 4.18
N ILE A 33 -7.50 -8.04 5.49
CA ILE A 33 -7.89 -6.75 6.09
C ILE A 33 -6.65 -5.90 6.22
N LEU A 34 -6.65 -4.74 5.58
CA LEU A 34 -5.56 -3.78 5.69
C LEU A 34 -5.76 -2.93 6.97
N PRO A 35 -4.68 -2.53 7.65
CA PRO A 35 -4.78 -1.59 8.77
C PRO A 35 -5.39 -0.27 8.30
N GLY A 36 -6.17 0.37 9.17
CA GLY A 36 -6.79 1.66 8.86
C GLY A 36 -5.73 2.76 8.63
N GLU A 37 -6.09 3.77 7.82
CA GLU A 37 -5.20 4.88 7.47
C GLU A 37 -4.69 5.68 8.69
N SER A 38 -5.43 5.65 9.80
CA SER A 38 -5.02 6.27 11.06
C SER A 38 -3.81 5.59 11.71
N ASP A 39 -3.67 4.27 11.57
CA ASP A 39 -2.63 3.50 12.25
C ASP A 39 -1.30 3.56 11.50
N THR A 40 -1.35 3.57 10.17
CA THR A 40 -0.17 3.74 9.31
C THR A 40 0.43 5.13 9.45
N SER A 41 -0.41 6.17 9.45
CA SER A 41 0.04 7.57 9.59
C SER A 41 0.76 7.81 10.91
N LYS A 42 0.25 7.27 12.03
CA LYS A 42 0.87 7.45 13.34
C LYS A 42 2.21 6.75 13.45
N THR A 43 2.31 5.53 12.94
CA THR A 43 3.57 4.76 12.97
C THR A 43 4.61 5.38 12.05
N ALA A 44 4.19 5.86 10.87
CA ALA A 44 5.06 6.57 9.94
C ALA A 44 5.64 7.84 10.57
N LEU A 45 4.80 8.69 11.18
CA LEU A 45 5.26 9.92 11.86
C LEU A 45 6.21 9.64 13.02
N LEU A 46 5.97 8.57 13.79
CA LEU A 46 6.87 8.18 14.89
C LEU A 46 8.21 7.63 14.40
N SER A 47 8.22 7.02 13.20
CA SER A 47 9.41 6.40 12.61
C SER A 47 10.20 7.35 11.72
N GLU A 48 9.59 8.48 11.30
CA GLU A 48 10.18 9.47 10.40
C GLU A 48 11.55 9.96 10.88
N ALA A 49 11.66 10.35 12.15
CA ALA A 49 12.91 10.87 12.70
C ALA A 49 14.03 9.80 12.69
N ALA A 50 13.71 8.55 12.99
CA ALA A 50 14.68 7.45 13.01
C ALA A 50 15.11 7.05 11.59
N LEU A 51 14.18 7.05 10.63
CA LEU A 51 14.48 6.73 9.23
C LEU A 51 15.25 7.86 8.54
N ALA A 52 14.96 9.12 8.89
CA ALA A 52 15.62 10.29 8.32
C ALA A 52 17.14 10.30 8.55
N GLU A 53 17.64 9.67 9.61
CA GLU A 53 19.08 9.61 9.91
C GLU A 53 19.86 8.85 8.82
N ASP A 54 19.28 7.79 8.27
CA ASP A 54 19.92 6.94 7.25
C ASP A 54 19.43 7.30 5.83
N TRP A 55 18.16 7.70 5.71
CA TRP A 55 17.49 7.93 4.43
C TRP A 55 17.73 9.32 3.83
N ASN A 56 17.94 10.36 4.64
CA ASN A 56 18.17 11.72 4.12
C ASN A 56 19.66 11.95 3.84
N CYS A 57 20.28 11.06 3.06
CA CYS A 57 21.67 11.17 2.66
C CYS A 57 21.81 11.98 1.36
N PRO A 58 22.53 13.11 1.35
CA PRO A 58 22.74 13.93 0.14
C PRO A 58 23.44 13.20 -1.01
N GLU A 59 24.11 12.09 -0.71
CA GLU A 59 24.77 11.25 -1.72
C GLU A 59 23.76 10.43 -2.52
N GLU A 60 22.73 9.88 -1.84
CA GLU A 60 21.61 9.25 -2.52
C GLU A 60 20.82 10.26 -3.35
N ASP A 61 20.47 11.43 -2.81
CA ASP A 61 19.72 12.44 -3.59
C ASP A 61 20.37 12.77 -4.95
N ARG A 62 21.72 12.82 -4.99
CA ARG A 62 22.47 12.99 -6.24
C ARG A 62 22.37 11.75 -7.13
N ALA A 63 22.56 10.56 -6.58
CA ALA A 63 22.45 9.30 -7.32
C ALA A 63 21.07 9.14 -7.99
N TRP A 64 20.00 9.43 -7.26
CA TRP A 64 18.62 9.39 -7.76
C TRP A 64 18.36 10.46 -8.83
N SER A 65 18.92 11.66 -8.69
CA SER A 65 18.83 12.74 -9.68
C SER A 65 19.41 12.32 -11.04
N HIS A 66 20.50 11.55 -11.05
CA HIS A 66 21.10 11.05 -12.29
C HIS A 66 20.22 10.02 -13.01
N LEU A 67 19.44 9.21 -12.28
CA LEU A 67 18.52 8.23 -12.86
C LEU A 67 17.29 8.89 -13.49
N GLN A 68 16.78 9.98 -12.92
CA GLN A 68 15.63 10.70 -13.46
C GLN A 68 15.92 11.42 -14.78
N GLN A 69 17.18 11.81 -15.02
CA GLN A 69 17.62 12.40 -16.29
C GLN A 69 17.70 11.39 -17.45
N MET A 70 17.71 10.09 -17.15
CA MET A 70 17.75 9.03 -18.16
C MET A 70 16.34 8.57 -18.62
N ARG A 71 15.28 9.22 -18.13
CA ARG A 71 13.89 8.94 -18.50
C ARG A 71 13.36 9.98 -19.49
#